data_AF-A0A931ZTP8-F1
#
_entry.id   AF-A0A931ZTP8-F1
#
_cell.length_a   1.000
_cell.length_b   1.000
_cell.length_c   1.000
_cell.angle_alpha   90.00
_cell.angle_beta   90.00
_cell.angle_gamma   90.00
#
_symmetry.space_group_name_H-M   'P 1'
#
loop_
_entity.id
_entity.type
_entity.pdbx_description
1 polymer ?
#
loop_
_entity_poly.entity_id
_entity_poly.type
_entity_poly.pdbx_seq_one_letter_code
_entity_poly.pdbx_strand_id
1 'polypeptide(L)' 'MTRKAGRALAVGLMSGTSLDGVDAALVELGPRDRVRLHTFCSDPYTPDERTR' A
#
# COMPACT_ATOMS: atom_id res chain seq x y z
N MET A 1 -15.67 -20.78 13.43
CA MET A 1 -14.49 -20.51 12.59
C MET A 1 -13.73 -19.34 13.22
N THR A 2 -12.83 -19.63 14.15
CA THR A 2 -12.17 -18.60 14.97
C THR A 2 -11.06 -17.96 14.14
N ARG A 3 -11.18 -16.67 13.78
CA ARG A 3 -10.04 -15.94 13.22
C ARG A 3 -8.90 -16.04 14.24
N LYS A 4 -7.80 -16.72 13.90
CA LYS A 4 -6.55 -16.72 14.66
C LYS A 4 -6.25 -15.26 14.98
N ALA A 5 -5.94 -14.89 16.23
CA ALA A 5 -5.66 -13.49 16.61
C ALA A 5 -4.56 -12.93 15.69
N GLY A 6 -4.98 -12.04 14.79
CA GLY A 6 -4.78 -12.30 13.36
C GLY A 6 -3.77 -11.40 12.70
N ARG A 7 -2.65 -12.01 12.31
CA ARG A 7 -1.80 -11.45 11.27
C ARG A 7 -2.63 -11.33 10.00
N ALA A 8 -2.70 -10.12 9.44
CA ALA A 8 -3.43 -9.85 8.21
C ALA A 8 -2.47 -9.20 7.20
N LEU A 9 -2.55 -9.62 5.95
CA LEU A 9 -1.88 -8.91 4.86
C LEU A 9 -2.81 -7.79 4.37
N ALA A 10 -2.24 -6.62 4.14
CA ALA A 10 -2.93 -5.46 3.60
C ALA A 10 -2.06 -4.78 2.54
N VAL A 11 -2.71 -4.14 1.57
CA VAL A 11 -2.04 -3.27 0.59
C VAL A 11 -2.47 -1.84 0.87
N GLY A 12 -1.50 -0.97 1.14
CA GLY A 12 -1.71 0.48 1.20
C GLY A 12 -1.43 1.09 -0.16
N LEU A 13 -2.31 1.98 -0.62
CA LEU A 13 -2.15 2.75 -1.85
C LEU A 13 -2.18 4.24 -1.52
N MET A 14 -1.28 5.01 -2.12
CA MET A 14 -1.23 6.47 -1.99
C MET A 14 -0.95 7.10 -3.35
N SER A 15 -1.66 8.18 -3.68
CA SER A 15 -1.32 9.09 -4.77
C SER A 15 -1.24 10.50 -4.19
N GLY A 16 -0.05 11.09 -4.26
CA GLY A 16 0.19 12.46 -3.80
C GLY A 16 -0.38 13.49 -4.77
N THR A 17 -0.56 14.73 -4.30
CA THR A 17 -1.04 15.84 -5.15
C THR A 17 -0.02 16.30 -6.20
N SER A 18 1.20 15.75 -6.20
CA SER A 18 2.22 16.05 -7.21
C SER A 18 1.97 15.35 -8.55
N LEU A 19 1.05 14.38 -8.60
CA LEU A 19 0.72 13.61 -9.82
C LEU A 19 1.95 12.91 -10.42
N ASP A 20 2.82 12.35 -9.58
CA ASP A 20 4.00 11.60 -10.04
C ASP A 20 3.72 10.11 -10.26
N GLY A 21 2.70 9.56 -9.59
CA GLY A 21 2.32 8.15 -9.69
C GLY A 21 1.51 7.65 -8.50
N VAL A 22 1.43 6.33 -8.40
CA VAL A 22 0.83 5.61 -7.26
C VAL A 22 1.90 4.83 -6.52
N ASP A 23 1.98 5.04 -5.22
CA ASP A 23 2.77 4.22 -4.30
C ASP A 23 1.93 3.06 -3.78
N ALA A 24 2.52 1.86 -3.74
CA ALA A 24 1.90 0.65 -3.21
C ALA A 24 2.81 -0.04 -2.18
N ALA A 25 2.26 -0.38 -1.02
CA ALA A 25 2.97 -1.08 0.05
C ALA A 25 2.19 -2.33 0.47
N LEU A 26 2.82 -3.50 0.36
CA LEU A 26 2.32 -4.74 0.96
C LEU A 26 2.82 -4.83 2.39
N VAL A 27 1.90 -4.87 3.35
CA VAL A 27 2.22 -4.92 4.78
C VAL A 27 1.55 -6.11 5.47
N GLU A 28 2.16 -6.59 6.55
CA GLU A 28 1.54 -7.48 7.53
C GLU A 28 1.21 -6.68 8.78
N LEU A 29 -0.08 -6.65 9.11
CA LEU A 29 -0.62 -6.09 10.34
C LEU A 29 -0.60 -7.17 11.41
N GLY A 30 0.17 -6.93 12.47
CA GLY A 30 0.28 -7.78 13.65
C GLY A 30 -0.47 -7.21 14.85
N PRO A 31 -0.44 -7.92 16.00
CA PRO A 31 -1.02 -7.43 17.23
C PRO A 31 -0.26 -6.20 17.76
N ARG A 32 -0.97 -5.36 18.55
CA ARG A 32 -0.42 -4.16 19.21
C ARG A 32 0.22 -3.18 18.22
N ASP A 33 -0.50 -2.89 17.14
CA ASP A 33 -0.13 -1.89 16.12
C ASP A 33 1.22 -2.14 15.43
N ARG A 34 1.73 -3.38 15.49
CA ARG A 34 2.93 -3.75 14.75
C ARG A 34 2.64 -3.91 13.28
N VAL A 35 3.40 -3.21 12.45
CA VAL A 35 3.35 -3.32 10.99
C VAL A 35 4.71 -3.79 10.48
N ARG A 36 4.70 -4.77 9.58
CA ARG A 36 5.89 -5.20 8.83
C ARG A 36 5.68 -4.91 7.35
N LEU A 37 6.57 -4.13 6.75
CA LEU A 37 6.62 -3.95 5.30
C LEU A 37 7.23 -5.21 4.65
N HIS A 38 6.52 -5.79 3.69
CA HIS A 38 7.01 -6.90 2.87
C HIS A 38 7.64 -6.40 1.57
N THR A 39 6.94 -5.51 0.87
CA THR A 39 7.45 -4.86 -0.35
C THR A 39 6.82 -3.50 -0.56
N PHE A 40 7.51 -2.65 -1.32
CA PHE A 40 7.07 -1.35 -1.76
C PHE A 40 7.40 -1.18 -3.24
N CYS A 41 6.49 -0.56 -3.99
CA CYS A 41 6.76 -0.11 -5.35
C CYS A 41 6.06 1.22 -5.63
N SER A 42 6.62 1.98 -6.56
CA SER A 42 6.02 3.18 -7.13
C SER A 42 5.76 2.93 -8.61
N ASP A 43 4.53 3.17 -9.04
CA ASP A 43 4.11 3.08 -10.43
C ASP A 43 3.87 4.48 -10.99
N PRO A 44 4.73 4.99 -11.89
CA PRO A 44 4.60 6.35 -12.40
C PRO A 44 3.38 6.49 -13.31
N TYR A 45 2.69 7.63 -13.21
CA TYR A 45 1.63 7.94 -14.16
C TYR A 45 2.19 8.09 -15.57
N THR A 46 1.45 7.59 -16.54
CA THR A 46 1.69 7.86 -17.96
C THR A 46 1.47 9.35 -18.25
N PRO A 47 2.09 9.89 -19.33
CA PRO A 47 1.87 11.29 -19.71
C PRO A 47 0.39 11.64 -19.91
N ASP A 48 -0.41 10.73 -20.48
CA ASP A 48 -1.84 10.94 -20.69
C ASP A 48 -2.61 11.04 -19.37
N GLU A 49 -2.30 10.20 -18.38
CA GLU A 49 -2.92 10.24 -17.05
C GLU A 49 -2.65 11.54 -16.31
N ARG A 50 -1.49 12.18 -16.54
CA ARG A 50 -1.12 13.45 -15.90
C ARG A 50 -1.85 14.68 -16.46
N THR A 51 -2.56 14.53 -17.58
CA THR A 51 -3.19 15.66 -18.31
C THR A 51 -4.73 15.65 -18.30
N ARG A 52 -5.34 14.68 -17.62
CA ARG A 52 -6.80 14.55 -17.45
C ARG A 52 -7.29 15.27 -16.21
#